data_AF-A0A946ZQZ9-F1
#
_entry.id   AF-A0A946ZQZ9-F1
#
_cell.length_a   1.000
_cell.length_b   1.000
_cell.length_c   1.000
_cell.angle_alpha   90.00
_cell.angle_beta   90.00
_cell.angle_gamma   90.00
#
_symmetry.space_group_name_H-M   'P 1'
#
loop_
_entity.id
_entity.type
_entity.pdbx_description
1 polymer ?
#
loop_
_entity_poly.entity_id
_entity_poly.type
_entity_poly.pdbx_seq_one_letter_code
_entity_poly.pdbx_strand_id
1 'polypeptide(L)'
;MMKETKIKEKYLWLAVIVVYLTILSTLFMGQPFANQLRDQNVQAVFFLLGMFLVGVAVLLHGLIRKPSGIEYAVLIGIIGVYVMFFFRLGAPERSHLIEYSVLAILLHKAIRRRPKLEGGIWKPALLAWLAGVLLGSLDEGIQYFLPERVFDTEDIIFNSMAITMAIIATMILNWLSKRFRKNRAD
;
A
#
# COMPACT_ATOMS: atom_id res chain seq x y z
N MET A 1 -7.76 -4.11 -29.14
CA MET A 1 -6.48 -3.58 -28.59
C MET A 1 -6.80 -2.45 -27.62
N MET A 2 -6.96 -2.77 -26.33
CA MET A 2 -7.37 -1.77 -25.33
C MET A 2 -6.15 -0.92 -24.96
N LYS A 3 -6.12 0.35 -25.42
CA LYS A 3 -5.10 1.32 -25.01
C LYS A 3 -5.18 1.43 -23.49
N GLU A 4 -4.17 0.93 -22.77
CA GLU A 4 -3.99 1.28 -21.36
C GLU A 4 -3.99 2.80 -21.27
N THR A 5 -5.01 3.38 -20.61
CA THR A 5 -5.05 4.79 -20.28
C THR A 5 -3.84 5.07 -19.40
N LYS A 6 -2.79 5.65 -20.00
CA LYS A 6 -1.59 6.06 -19.28
C LYS A 6 -1.98 7.17 -18.30
N ILE A 7 -2.17 6.80 -17.03
CA ILE A 7 -2.33 7.76 -15.93
C ILE A 7 -1.13 8.71 -15.96
N LYS A 8 -1.39 10.02 -16.00
CA LYS A 8 -0.34 11.04 -15.99
C LYS A 8 0.35 11.07 -14.62
N GLU A 9 1.66 11.29 -14.60
CA GLU A 9 2.47 11.38 -13.37
C GLU A 9 1.84 12.31 -12.32
N LYS A 10 1.31 13.46 -12.75
CA LYS A 10 0.65 14.43 -11.85
C LYS A 10 -0.50 13.85 -11.02
N TYR A 11 -1.27 12.92 -11.57
CA TYR A 11 -2.39 12.31 -10.84
C TYR A 11 -1.91 11.30 -9.80
N LEU A 12 -0.77 10.65 -10.04
CA LEU A 12 -0.16 9.75 -9.06
C LEU A 12 0.41 10.55 -7.88
N TRP A 13 1.07 11.69 -8.15
CA TRP A 13 1.52 12.58 -7.08
C TRP A 13 0.36 13.21 -6.31
N LEU A 14 -0.73 13.60 -6.99
CA LEU A 14 -1.94 14.04 -6.30
C LEU A 14 -2.49 12.93 -5.38
N ALA A 15 -2.52 11.68 -5.84
CA ALA A 15 -2.94 10.56 -5.02
C ALA A 15 -2.00 10.32 -3.82
N VAL A 16 -0.68 10.44 -4.00
CA VAL A 16 0.30 10.39 -2.89
C VAL A 16 -0.01 11.46 -1.86
N ILE A 17 -0.22 12.70 -2.29
CA ILE A 17 -0.53 13.83 -1.40
C ILE A 17 -1.84 13.59 -0.66
N VAL A 18 -2.90 13.20 -1.36
CA VAL A 18 -4.21 12.92 -0.75
C VAL A 18 -4.11 11.80 0.28
N VAL A 19 -3.43 10.70 -0.04
CA VAL A 19 -3.22 9.59 0.90
C VAL A 19 -2.41 10.04 2.10
N TYR A 20 -1.31 10.76 1.90
CA TYR A 20 -0.49 11.23 3.01
C TYR A 20 -1.24 12.22 3.91
N LEU A 21 -2.02 13.15 3.34
CA LEU A 21 -2.90 14.03 4.12
C LEU A 21 -3.98 13.25 4.87
N THR A 22 -4.46 12.14 4.30
CA THR A 22 -5.40 11.25 5.00
C THR A 22 -4.72 10.62 6.21
N ILE A 23 -3.49 10.10 6.07
CA ILE A 23 -2.69 9.57 7.19
C ILE A 23 -2.50 10.66 8.27
N LEU A 24 -2.07 11.86 7.89
CA LEU A 24 -1.93 12.95 8.86
C LEU A 24 -3.25 13.31 9.56
N SER A 25 -4.39 13.18 8.88
CA SER A 25 -5.70 13.41 9.50
C SER A 25 -6.07 12.34 10.53
N THR A 26 -5.58 11.10 10.37
CA THR A 26 -5.83 10.01 11.34
C THR A 26 -5.08 10.22 12.65
N LEU A 27 -4.00 11.03 12.67
CA LEU A 27 -3.34 11.43 13.92
C LEU A 27 -4.30 12.14 14.88
N PHE A 28 -5.07 13.10 14.35
CA PHE A 28 -5.99 13.94 15.13
C PHE A 28 -7.33 13.26 15.40
N MET A 29 -7.82 12.44 14.47
CA MET A 29 -9.14 11.81 14.57
C MET A 29 -9.09 10.39 15.15
N GLY A 30 -7.94 9.73 15.10
CA GLY A 30 -7.81 8.29 15.29
C GLY A 30 -8.25 7.81 16.68
N GLN A 31 -7.76 8.42 17.76
CA GLN A 31 -8.10 8.03 19.14
C GLN A 31 -9.59 8.28 19.47
N PRO A 32 -10.15 9.49 19.24
CA PRO A 32 -11.57 9.76 19.51
C PRO A 32 -12.52 8.86 18.71
N PHE A 33 -12.25 8.64 17.42
CA PHE A 33 -13.06 7.75 16.59
C PHE A 33 -12.85 6.28 16.91
N ALA A 34 -11.61 5.84 17.20
CA ALA A 34 -11.35 4.44 17.58
C ALA A 34 -12.08 4.06 18.87
N ASN A 35 -12.19 4.97 19.83
CA ASN A 35 -12.95 4.74 21.06
C ASN A 35 -14.46 4.58 20.80
N GLN A 36 -15.01 5.30 19.81
CA GLN A 36 -16.41 5.15 19.38
C GLN A 36 -16.62 3.90 18.50
N LEU A 37 -15.59 3.46 17.76
CA LEU A 37 -15.61 2.32 16.83
C LEU A 37 -15.06 1.02 17.47
N ARG A 38 -14.97 0.96 18.81
CA ARG A 38 -14.54 -0.25 19.54
C ARG A 38 -15.56 -1.38 19.55
N ASP A 39 -16.78 -1.14 19.07
CA ASP A 39 -17.80 -2.17 18.93
C ASP A 39 -17.35 -3.24 17.93
N GLN A 40 -17.35 -4.50 18.39
CA GLN A 40 -16.92 -5.64 17.58
C GLN A 40 -17.76 -5.81 16.30
N ASN A 41 -19.05 -5.49 16.33
CA ASN A 41 -19.92 -5.57 15.17
C ASN A 41 -19.53 -4.54 14.11
N VAL A 42 -19.21 -3.32 14.55
CA VAL A 42 -18.78 -2.24 13.64
C VAL A 42 -17.45 -2.61 12.98
N GLN A 43 -16.49 -3.12 13.77
CA GLN A 43 -15.21 -3.61 13.24
C GLN A 43 -15.39 -4.77 12.25
N ALA A 44 -16.29 -5.71 12.56
CA ALA A 44 -16.60 -6.83 11.67
C ALA A 44 -17.19 -6.35 10.33
N VAL A 45 -18.08 -5.36 10.34
CA VAL A 45 -18.64 -4.76 9.12
C VAL A 45 -17.56 -4.11 8.26
N PHE A 46 -16.69 -3.28 8.86
CA PHE A 46 -15.58 -2.66 8.12
C PHE A 46 -14.61 -3.70 7.56
N PHE A 47 -14.33 -4.76 8.33
CA PHE A 47 -13.50 -5.87 7.89
C PHE A 47 -14.11 -6.60 6.69
N LEU A 48 -15.39 -6.97 6.77
CA LEU A 48 -16.11 -7.64 5.67
C LEU A 48 -16.17 -6.77 4.42
N LEU A 49 -16.40 -5.46 4.58
CA LEU A 49 -16.36 -4.50 3.48
C LEU A 49 -14.97 -4.46 2.84
N GLY A 50 -13.91 -4.40 3.65
CA GLY A 50 -12.53 -4.44 3.17
C GLY A 50 -12.22 -5.72 2.37
N MET A 51 -12.59 -6.88 2.90
CA MET A 51 -12.44 -8.17 2.22
C MET A 51 -13.22 -8.24 0.91
N PHE A 52 -14.44 -7.70 0.90
CA PHE A 52 -15.25 -7.60 -0.31
C PHE A 52 -14.57 -6.72 -1.37
N LEU A 53 -14.08 -5.54 -1.00
CA LEU A 53 -13.38 -4.64 -1.92
C LEU A 53 -12.09 -5.27 -2.47
N VAL A 54 -11.32 -5.99 -1.64
CA VAL A 54 -10.15 -6.75 -2.08
C VAL A 54 -10.57 -7.85 -3.07
N GLY A 55 -11.63 -8.60 -2.77
CA GLY A 55 -12.18 -9.62 -3.66
C GLY A 55 -12.58 -9.05 -5.02
N VAL A 56 -13.31 -7.94 -5.04
CA VAL A 56 -13.68 -7.20 -6.26
C VAL A 56 -12.42 -6.73 -7.01
N ALA A 57 -11.42 -6.18 -6.32
CA ALA A 57 -10.18 -5.74 -6.95
C ALA A 57 -9.42 -6.90 -7.61
N VAL A 58 -9.35 -8.07 -6.98
CA VAL A 58 -8.73 -9.28 -7.54
C VAL A 58 -9.51 -9.78 -8.77
N LEU A 59 -10.85 -9.81 -8.70
CA LEU A 59 -11.70 -10.20 -9.82
C LEU A 59 -11.53 -9.26 -11.01
N LEU A 60 -11.60 -7.94 -10.78
CA LEU A 60 -11.39 -6.94 -11.81
C LEU A 60 -9.97 -7.02 -12.39
N HIS A 61 -8.96 -7.23 -11.54
CA HIS A 61 -7.59 -7.46 -12.01
C HIS A 61 -7.52 -8.66 -12.95
N GLY A 62 -8.16 -9.78 -12.58
CA GLY A 62 -8.23 -10.98 -13.39
C GLY A 62 -8.90 -10.77 -14.75
N LEU A 63 -10.06 -10.10 -14.75
CA LEU A 63 -10.84 -9.81 -15.96
C LEU A 63 -10.10 -8.87 -16.91
N ILE A 64 -9.44 -7.83 -16.38
CA ILE A 64 -8.76 -6.81 -17.20
C ILE A 64 -7.40 -7.29 -17.70
N ARG A 65 -6.64 -8.00 -16.86
CA ARG A 65 -5.23 -8.33 -17.13
C ARG A 65 -5.01 -9.74 -17.68
N LYS A 66 -5.98 -10.64 -17.53
CA LYS A 66 -5.87 -12.07 -17.87
C LYS A 66 -4.52 -12.66 -17.39
N PRO A 67 -4.17 -12.55 -16.11
CA PRO A 67 -2.87 -12.96 -15.58
C PRO A 67 -2.66 -14.48 -15.70
N SER A 68 -1.41 -14.93 -15.61
CA SER A 68 -1.09 -16.36 -15.63
C SER A 68 -1.47 -17.06 -14.30
N GLY A 69 -1.56 -18.40 -14.29
CA GLY A 69 -1.84 -19.15 -13.05
C GLY A 69 -0.80 -18.90 -11.94
N ILE A 70 0.47 -18.72 -12.32
CA ILE A 70 1.56 -18.37 -11.38
C ILE A 70 1.39 -16.96 -10.83
N GLU A 71 0.96 -16.00 -11.66
CA GLU A 71 0.64 -14.64 -11.19
C GLU A 71 -0.49 -14.66 -10.16
N TYR A 72 -1.53 -15.47 -10.36
CA TYR A 72 -2.58 -15.67 -9.34
C TYR A 72 -2.04 -16.32 -8.08
N ALA A 73 -1.23 -17.37 -8.18
CA ALA A 73 -0.67 -18.05 -7.02
C ALA A 73 0.17 -17.08 -6.15
N VAL A 74 0.99 -16.24 -6.79
CA VAL A 74 1.78 -15.23 -6.08
C VAL A 74 0.91 -14.12 -5.50
N LEU A 75 -0.09 -13.65 -6.24
CA LEU A 75 -1.03 -12.64 -5.74
C LEU A 75 -1.80 -13.15 -4.51
N ILE A 76 -2.32 -14.39 -4.56
CA ILE A 76 -3.01 -15.04 -3.45
C ILE A 76 -2.07 -15.22 -2.26
N GLY A 77 -0.81 -15.63 -2.51
CA GLY A 77 0.20 -15.74 -1.46
C GLY A 77 0.49 -14.41 -0.76
N ILE A 78 0.65 -13.32 -1.52
CA ILE A 78 0.82 -11.97 -0.98
C ILE A 78 -0.40 -11.58 -0.15
N ILE A 79 -1.62 -11.75 -0.68
CA ILE A 79 -2.87 -11.47 0.05
C ILE A 79 -2.92 -12.28 1.35
N GLY A 80 -2.59 -13.57 1.30
CA GLY A 80 -2.57 -14.45 2.46
C GLY A 80 -1.62 -13.96 3.56
N VAL A 81 -0.41 -13.49 3.19
CA VAL A 81 0.53 -12.88 4.15
C VAL A 81 -0.07 -11.61 4.78
N TYR A 82 -0.63 -10.70 3.97
CA TYR A 82 -1.26 -9.48 4.49
C TYR A 82 -2.45 -9.78 5.40
N VAL A 83 -3.30 -10.73 5.04
CA VAL A 83 -4.42 -11.19 5.87
C VAL A 83 -3.93 -11.81 7.17
N MET A 84 -2.87 -12.62 7.14
CA MET A 84 -2.26 -13.19 8.34
C MET A 84 -1.75 -12.10 9.29
N PHE A 85 -1.02 -11.11 8.79
CA PHE A 85 -0.56 -9.98 9.60
C PHE A 85 -1.74 -9.19 10.15
N PHE A 86 -2.73 -8.88 9.31
CA PHE A 86 -3.92 -8.15 9.73
C PHE A 86 -4.61 -8.80 10.95
N PHE A 87 -4.75 -10.13 10.97
CA PHE A 87 -5.37 -10.83 12.10
C PHE A 87 -4.49 -10.94 13.35
N ARG A 88 -3.16 -10.85 13.22
CA ARG A 88 -2.22 -10.94 14.35
C ARG A 88 -1.96 -9.61 15.04
N LEU A 89 -2.14 -8.51 14.33
CA LEU A 89 -1.80 -7.17 14.77
C LEU A 89 -2.94 -6.51 15.56
N GLY A 90 -2.62 -5.50 16.37
CA GLY A 90 -3.60 -4.63 17.02
C GLY A 90 -4.24 -3.65 16.03
N ALA A 91 -5.21 -2.88 16.50
CA ALA A 91 -5.92 -1.92 15.64
C ALA A 91 -5.01 -0.81 15.07
N PRO A 92 -4.09 -0.20 15.84
CA PRO A 92 -3.14 0.78 15.31
C PRO A 92 -2.25 0.17 14.21
N GLU A 93 -1.62 -0.97 14.48
CA GLU A 93 -0.67 -1.59 13.56
C GLU A 93 -1.36 -2.09 12.28
N ARG A 94 -2.63 -2.52 12.36
CA ARG A 94 -3.45 -2.82 11.16
C ARG A 94 -3.63 -1.58 10.27
N SER A 95 -3.92 -0.43 10.86
CA SER A 95 -4.09 0.83 10.12
C SER A 95 -2.78 1.23 9.47
N HIS A 96 -1.68 1.22 10.22
CA HIS A 96 -0.34 1.54 9.70
C HIS A 96 0.05 0.60 8.55
N LEU A 97 -0.22 -0.71 8.67
CA LEU A 97 0.04 -1.68 7.62
C LEU A 97 -0.65 -1.28 6.30
N ILE A 98 -1.91 -0.86 6.36
CA ILE A 98 -2.69 -0.48 5.17
C ILE A 98 -2.21 0.86 4.62
N GLU A 99 -2.15 1.88 5.47
CA GLU A 99 -1.81 3.26 5.12
C GLU A 99 -0.46 3.35 4.42
N TYR A 100 0.58 2.79 5.06
CA TYR A 100 1.95 2.86 4.56
C TYR A 100 2.19 1.94 3.37
N SER A 101 1.45 0.83 3.23
CA SER A 101 1.49 0.00 2.03
C SER A 101 0.90 0.71 0.82
N VAL A 102 -0.25 1.38 0.98
CA VAL A 102 -0.89 2.16 -0.09
C VAL A 102 0.01 3.33 -0.51
N LEU A 103 0.55 4.06 0.46
CA LEU A 103 1.49 5.15 0.21
C LEU A 103 2.71 4.68 -0.58
N ALA A 104 3.34 3.58 -0.15
CA ALA A 104 4.52 3.01 -0.81
C ALA A 104 4.24 2.57 -2.26
N ILE A 105 3.08 1.94 -2.52
CA ILE A 105 2.67 1.55 -3.87
C ILE A 105 2.50 2.78 -4.76
N LEU A 106 1.88 3.84 -4.26
CA LEU A 106 1.66 5.09 -5.01
C LEU A 106 2.97 5.83 -5.27
N LEU A 107 3.85 5.95 -4.28
CA LEU A 107 5.19 6.50 -4.43
C LEU A 107 5.98 5.75 -5.50
N HIS A 108 6.01 4.43 -5.44
CA HIS A 108 6.72 3.61 -6.42
C HIS A 108 6.14 3.80 -7.83
N LYS A 109 4.81 3.84 -7.98
CA LYS A 109 4.17 4.11 -9.27
C LYS A 109 4.49 5.51 -9.80
N ALA A 110 4.44 6.54 -8.95
CA ALA A 110 4.71 7.93 -9.32
C ALA A 110 6.17 8.10 -9.78
N ILE A 111 7.13 7.63 -8.97
CA ILE A 111 8.56 7.76 -9.25
C ILE A 111 8.96 7.00 -10.51
N ARG A 112 8.44 5.78 -10.71
CA ARG A 112 8.74 4.97 -11.91
C ARG A 112 8.24 5.62 -13.20
N ARG A 113 7.31 6.58 -13.11
CA ARG A 113 6.79 7.30 -14.28
C ARG A 113 7.72 8.41 -14.77
N ARG A 114 8.73 8.80 -13.98
CA ARG A 114 9.69 9.83 -14.37
C ARG A 114 10.53 9.37 -15.56
N PRO A 115 10.66 10.18 -16.63
CA PRO A 115 11.39 9.80 -17.85
C PRO A 115 12.83 9.34 -17.58
N LYS A 116 13.54 10.01 -16.65
CA LYS A 116 14.93 9.68 -16.29
C LYS A 116 15.09 8.31 -15.61
N LEU A 117 14.00 7.71 -15.15
CA LEU A 117 13.98 6.41 -14.46
C LEU A 117 13.21 5.35 -15.25
N GLU A 118 12.80 5.67 -16.49
CA GLU A 118 12.06 4.78 -17.35
C GLU A 118 12.92 3.54 -17.69
N GLY A 119 12.35 2.35 -17.53
CA GLY A 119 13.03 1.07 -17.81
C GLY A 119 13.65 0.36 -16.60
N GLY A 120 14.09 1.10 -15.56
CA GLY A 120 14.64 0.52 -14.33
C GLY A 120 13.58 0.20 -13.28
N ILE A 121 13.74 -0.91 -12.52
CA ILE A 121 12.84 -1.24 -11.39
C ILE A 121 13.46 -0.92 -10.03
N TRP A 122 14.77 -1.08 -9.88
CA TRP A 122 15.46 -0.93 -8.60
C TRP A 122 15.59 0.52 -8.15
N LYS A 123 15.99 1.44 -9.04
CA LYS A 123 16.13 2.87 -8.68
C LYS A 123 14.80 3.49 -8.23
N PRO A 124 13.67 3.31 -8.96
CA PRO A 124 12.37 3.78 -8.47
C PRO A 124 11.95 3.14 -7.14
N ALA A 125 12.21 1.85 -6.95
CA ALA A 125 11.88 1.14 -5.73
C ALA A 125 12.66 1.70 -4.52
N LEU A 126 13.97 1.91 -4.65
CA LEU A 126 14.80 2.49 -3.60
C LEU A 126 14.37 3.92 -3.24
N LEU A 127 14.09 4.76 -4.24
CA LEU A 127 13.61 6.12 -4.00
C LEU A 127 12.23 6.14 -3.34
N ALA A 128 11.33 5.23 -3.74
CA ALA A 128 10.02 5.10 -3.11
C ALA A 128 10.13 4.60 -1.67
N TRP A 129 11.06 3.68 -1.42
CA TRP A 129 11.34 3.17 -0.08
C TRP A 129 11.87 4.27 0.83
N LEU A 130 12.90 5.00 0.38
CA LEU A 130 13.46 6.13 1.13
C LEU A 130 12.42 7.21 1.41
N ALA A 131 11.62 7.59 0.40
CA ALA A 131 10.57 8.57 0.56
C ALA A 131 9.47 8.09 1.53
N GLY A 132 9.06 6.82 1.42
CA GLY A 132 8.08 6.23 2.32
C GLY A 132 8.56 6.22 3.77
N VAL A 133 9.79 5.76 4.02
CA VAL A 133 10.38 5.71 5.36
C VAL A 133 10.49 7.12 5.93
N LEU A 134 10.95 8.08 5.12
CA LEU A 134 11.00 9.48 5.55
C LEU A 134 9.63 10.03 5.95
N LEU A 135 8.59 9.78 5.14
CA LEU A 135 7.23 10.22 5.46
C LEU A 135 6.69 9.53 6.73
N GLY A 136 6.96 8.24 6.91
CA GLY A 136 6.56 7.51 8.12
C GLY A 136 7.31 7.96 9.38
N SER A 137 8.57 8.35 9.26
CA SER A 137 9.31 8.97 10.37
C SER A 137 8.83 10.39 10.66
N LEU A 138 8.40 11.14 9.64
CA LEU A 138 7.82 12.48 9.84
C LEU A 138 6.47 12.42 10.55
N ASP A 139 5.64 11.43 10.22
CA ASP A 139 4.38 11.16 10.92
C ASP A 139 4.62 10.96 12.42
N GLU A 140 5.58 10.09 12.78
CA GLU A 140 5.97 9.86 14.17
C GLU A 140 6.55 11.12 14.84
N GLY A 141 7.36 11.88 14.10
CA GLY A 141 7.87 13.17 14.55
C GLY A 141 6.75 14.19 14.83
N ILE A 142 5.63 14.13 14.11
CA ILE A 142 4.44 14.97 14.38
C ILE A 142 3.73 14.46 15.64
N GLN A 143 3.63 13.15 15.85
CA GLN A 143 3.02 12.57 17.06
C GLN A 143 3.68 13.07 18.34
N TYR A 144 5.00 13.32 18.33
CA TYR A 144 5.73 13.90 19.47
C TYR A 144 5.13 15.21 19.99
N PHE A 145 4.49 16.01 19.11
CA PHE A 145 3.89 17.29 19.48
C PHE A 145 2.40 17.17 19.87
N LEU A 146 1.81 15.97 19.78
CA LEU A 146 0.41 15.75 20.09
C LEU A 146 0.25 15.19 21.51
N PRO A 147 -0.46 15.88 22.43
CA PRO A 147 -0.54 15.50 23.83
C PRO A 147 -1.26 14.17 24.09
N GLU A 148 -2.08 13.72 23.13
CA GLU A 148 -2.82 12.45 23.21
C GLU A 148 -2.06 11.26 22.59
N ARG A 149 -0.85 11.50 22.08
CA ARG A 149 0.00 10.50 21.41
C ARG A 149 1.37 10.41 22.07
N VAL A 150 1.99 9.24 21.92
CA VAL A 150 3.34 8.98 22.43
C VAL A 150 4.21 8.72 21.23
N PHE A 151 5.37 9.37 21.19
CA PHE A 151 6.40 9.05 20.21
C PHE A 151 6.90 7.63 20.45
N ASP A 152 6.64 6.73 19.50
CA ASP A 152 7.06 5.33 19.54
C ASP A 152 7.99 4.99 18.36
N THR A 153 9.17 4.51 18.71
CA THR A 153 10.15 4.07 17.71
C THR A 153 9.76 2.74 17.06
N GLU A 154 8.92 1.93 17.73
CA GLU A 154 8.36 0.71 17.16
C GLU A 154 7.46 1.01 15.96
N ASP A 155 6.73 2.14 15.98
CA ASP A 155 5.88 2.58 14.86
C ASP A 155 6.71 2.93 13.62
N ILE A 156 7.87 3.56 13.79
CA ILE A 156 8.79 3.84 12.66
C ILE A 156 9.26 2.54 12.01
N ILE A 157 9.60 1.54 12.83
CA ILE A 157 10.02 0.22 12.35
C ILE A 157 8.86 -0.46 11.62
N PHE A 158 7.67 -0.44 12.21
CA PHE A 158 6.49 -1.07 11.65
C PHE A 158 6.08 -0.44 10.30
N ASN A 159 6.05 0.89 10.23
CA ASN A 159 5.81 1.65 9.00
C ASN A 159 6.83 1.26 7.92
N SER A 160 8.11 1.18 8.29
CA SER A 160 9.19 0.77 7.40
C SER A 160 9.03 -0.66 6.88
N MET A 161 8.54 -1.60 7.72
CA MET A 161 8.22 -2.96 7.31
C MET A 161 7.07 -3.00 6.31
N ALA A 162 5.98 -2.27 6.57
CA ALA A 162 4.84 -2.17 5.66
C ALA A 162 5.26 -1.63 4.28
N ILE A 163 6.04 -0.54 4.25
CA ILE A 163 6.61 0.04 3.02
C ILE A 163 7.46 -0.99 2.27
N THR A 164 8.32 -1.70 2.99
CA THR A 164 9.21 -2.72 2.41
C THR A 164 8.42 -3.86 1.78
N MET A 165 7.43 -4.40 2.50
CA MET A 165 6.55 -5.45 2.00
C MET A 165 5.81 -5.02 0.73
N ALA A 166 5.25 -3.81 0.73
CA ALA A 166 4.49 -3.27 -0.40
C ALA A 166 5.36 -3.05 -1.64
N ILE A 167 6.59 -2.55 -1.47
CA ILE A 167 7.54 -2.35 -2.57
C ILE A 167 7.98 -3.70 -3.15
N ILE A 168 8.37 -4.66 -2.31
CA ILE A 168 8.78 -6.01 -2.75
C ILE A 168 7.62 -6.68 -3.50
N ALA A 169 6.41 -6.69 -2.94
CA ALA A 169 5.22 -7.23 -3.59
C ALA A 169 5.00 -6.60 -4.97
N THR A 170 5.10 -5.27 -5.06
CA THR A 170 4.96 -4.54 -6.32
C THR A 170 6.06 -4.93 -7.32
N MET A 171 7.29 -5.14 -6.87
CA MET A 171 8.39 -5.55 -7.73
C MET A 171 8.20 -6.97 -8.29
N ILE A 172 7.84 -7.92 -7.43
CA ILE A 172 7.58 -9.31 -7.81
C ILE A 172 6.44 -9.38 -8.84
N LEU A 173 5.31 -8.72 -8.57
CA LEU A 173 4.17 -8.71 -9.49
C LEU A 173 4.53 -8.09 -10.84
N ASN A 174 5.25 -6.97 -10.84
CA ASN A 174 5.72 -6.34 -12.08
C ASN A 174 6.67 -7.23 -12.89
N TRP A 175 7.56 -7.97 -12.22
CA TRP A 175 8.48 -8.90 -12.86
C TRP A 175 7.74 -10.08 -13.49
N LEU A 176 6.82 -10.70 -12.75
CA LEU A 176 5.99 -11.80 -13.25
C LEU A 176 5.16 -11.37 -14.46
N SER A 177 4.43 -10.25 -14.36
CA SER A 177 3.62 -9.75 -15.46
C SER A 177 4.45 -9.44 -16.71
N LYS A 178 5.70 -8.98 -16.57
CA LYS A 178 6.59 -8.78 -17.74
C LYS A 178 7.03 -10.11 -18.34
N ARG A 179 7.42 -11.08 -17.50
CA ARG A 179 7.94 -12.38 -17.93
C ARG A 179 6.89 -13.19 -18.70
N PHE A 180 5.67 -13.30 -18.17
CA PHE A 180 4.62 -14.10 -18.79
C PHE A 180 3.85 -13.39 -19.90
N ARG A 181 3.89 -12.06 -19.96
CA ARG A 181 3.34 -11.32 -21.11
C ARG A 181 4.27 -11.37 -22.33
N LYS A 182 5.59 -11.47 -22.12
CA LYS A 182 6.56 -11.73 -23.19
C LYS A 182 6.32 -13.10 -23.83
N ASN A 183 6.19 -14.14 -23.01
CA ASN A 183 5.96 -15.51 -23.47
C ASN A 183 4.60 -15.77 -24.15
N ARG A 184 3.67 -14.81 -24.15
CA ARG A 184 2.37 -14.91 -24.86
C ARG A 184 2.36 -14.17 -26.20
N ALA A 185 3.42 -13.44 -26.52
CA ALA A 185 3.57 -12.70 -27.77
C ALA A 185 4.55 -13.37 -28.75
N ASP A 186 5.22 -14.43 -28.32
CA ASP A 186 6.03 -15.36 -29.11
C ASP A 186 5.21 -16.62 -29.40
#